data_AF-A0A1X1THD1-F1
#
_entry.id   AF-A0A1X1THD1-F1
#
_cell.length_a   1.000
_cell.length_b   1.000
_cell.length_c   1.000
_cell.angle_alpha   90.00
_cell.angle_beta   90.00
_cell.angle_gamma   90.00
#
_symmetry.space_group_name_H-M   'P 1'
#
loop_
_entity.id
_entity.type
_entity.pdbx_description
1 polymer ?
#
loop_
_entity_poly.entity_id
_entity_poly.type
_entity_poly.pdbx_seq_one_letter_code
_entity_poly.pdbx_strand_id
1 'polypeptide(L)'
;MSAVSRLAAAAVAAAVVFVTPIVVLCPASADPCAQTLPSPGPAGAVPPKIFVPRAPGPVEHIPSGRKPAGAQDQAPPPEVGPLPPDASLASPPTSAPWENQAEVIPGPTPPGTPDQAAPNRNGPNPAAHAEVPAPAAPAPAPAAAVAVPSTSFVGWINGPVSPNDTFNRFAISGADLGIMWDNGDPNNDQTLLAFGDTFGDCGVPGQQWRSNTLLRSSDRTLTDGLYVPDPVPDTVAGANYGGSPVTQNPAIPGKYNFSRQIIASLGIAPTEVTIIPTAGISVGSRQYINFMSIRRWGNPGQWTTNFSALAVSDDNGQTWSAKRATVRWPWWGNQKFQQGAFVRPGDGYLYSFGTPSGRGGPAYVARVREGSELDLTKYQYWGKQWWNFFGSDSWVTNKPFAARVVIPAPVSEMSVQYNTYLNKFVAMYCNGSNNVVMRTAPAAQGPWSSPRTLVTSKQLPGGIYAPFMHPWTTGKDLYFSLSLWSAYSVMLMHTVLP
;
A
#
# COMPACT_ATOMS: atom_id res chain seq x y z
N MET A 1 5.72 51.93 75.91
CA MET A 1 4.43 51.77 76.63
C MET A 1 3.31 51.87 75.62
N SER A 2 2.36 50.95 75.74
CA SER A 2 1.04 50.88 75.11
C SER A 2 0.91 50.58 73.62
N ALA A 3 0.13 49.52 73.39
CA ALA A 3 -0.26 48.91 72.13
C ALA A 3 -1.30 49.74 71.39
N VAL A 4 -1.29 49.67 70.05
CA VAL A 4 -2.34 50.23 69.20
C VAL A 4 -3.01 49.14 68.38
N SER A 5 -4.33 49.24 68.44
CA SER A 5 -5.46 48.47 67.95
C SER A 5 -5.41 48.01 66.49
N ARG A 6 -5.94 46.81 66.25
CA ARG A 6 -6.32 46.29 64.94
C ARG A 6 -7.64 46.93 64.47
N LEU A 7 -7.70 47.36 63.21
CA LEU A 7 -8.94 47.56 62.46
C LEU A 7 -8.82 46.76 61.16
N ALA A 8 -9.71 45.79 61.00
CA ALA A 8 -9.83 44.94 59.82
C ALA A 8 -10.62 45.69 58.74
N ALA A 9 -10.05 45.81 57.54
CA ALA A 9 -10.77 46.28 56.35
C ALA A 9 -11.38 45.08 55.62
N ALA A 10 -12.70 45.09 55.48
CA ALA A 10 -13.44 44.14 54.66
C ALA A 10 -13.31 44.53 53.19
N ALA A 11 -12.69 43.66 52.38
CA ALA A 11 -12.69 43.78 50.93
C ALA A 11 -13.85 42.95 50.36
N VAL A 12 -14.82 43.62 49.75
CA VAL A 12 -15.91 43.02 48.98
C VAL A 12 -15.36 42.60 47.62
N ALA A 13 -15.16 41.29 47.40
CA ALA A 13 -14.86 40.75 46.09
C ALA A 13 -16.18 40.43 45.37
N ALA A 14 -16.52 41.22 44.35
CA ALA A 14 -17.61 40.91 43.44
C ALA A 14 -17.20 39.74 42.53
N ALA A 15 -17.82 38.57 42.73
CA ALA A 15 -17.64 37.41 41.86
C ALA A 15 -18.45 37.61 40.56
N VAL A 16 -17.76 38.00 39.48
CA VAL A 16 -18.31 37.92 38.12
C VAL A 16 -18.20 36.47 37.67
N VAL A 17 -19.33 35.74 37.72
CA VAL A 17 -19.43 34.38 37.19
C VAL A 17 -19.52 34.45 35.67
N PHE A 18 -18.40 34.26 34.99
CA PHE A 18 -18.42 33.90 33.57
C PHE A 18 -18.84 32.43 33.47
N VAL A 19 -20.12 32.19 33.15
CA VAL A 19 -20.57 30.89 32.64
C VAL A 19 -20.02 30.77 31.22
N THR A 20 -18.80 30.26 31.09
CA THR A 20 -18.31 29.75 29.82
C THR A 20 -18.98 28.38 29.61
N PRO A 21 -19.70 28.14 28.51
CA PRO A 21 -20.00 26.77 28.14
C PRO A 21 -18.65 26.10 27.87
N ILE A 22 -18.20 25.25 28.78
CA ILE A 22 -17.13 24.31 28.50
C ILE A 22 -17.72 23.32 27.51
N VAL A 23 -17.66 23.67 26.22
CA VAL A 23 -17.71 22.68 25.17
C VAL A 23 -16.42 21.88 25.36
N VAL A 24 -16.53 20.73 26.00
CA VAL A 24 -15.49 19.70 25.94
C VAL A 24 -15.48 19.24 24.49
N LEU A 25 -14.69 19.94 23.67
CA LEU A 25 -14.32 19.47 22.34
C LEU A 25 -13.59 18.15 22.58
N CYS A 26 -14.20 17.04 22.20
CA CYS A 26 -13.46 15.80 22.05
C CYS A 26 -12.29 16.09 21.10
N PRO A 27 -11.03 15.85 21.49
CA PRO A 27 -9.94 15.87 20.54
C PRO A 27 -10.17 14.69 19.61
N ALA A 28 -10.76 14.97 18.46
CA ALA A 28 -11.04 13.94 17.50
C ALA A 28 -9.70 13.55 16.83
N SER A 29 -9.36 12.28 17.02
CA SER A 29 -8.05 11.69 16.80
C SER A 29 -8.20 10.60 15.75
N ALA A 30 -7.16 10.36 14.96
CA ALA A 30 -6.99 9.22 14.06
C ALA A 30 -6.84 7.90 14.84
N ASP A 31 -7.75 7.68 15.77
CA ASP A 31 -7.83 6.55 16.68
C ASP A 31 -8.89 5.59 16.13
N PRO A 32 -8.62 4.28 15.91
CA PRO A 32 -9.64 3.31 15.52
C PRO A 32 -10.86 3.34 16.45
N CYS A 33 -10.67 3.76 17.70
CA CYS A 33 -11.68 3.86 18.72
C CYS A 33 -12.55 5.13 18.61
N ALA A 34 -12.18 6.08 17.73
CA ALA A 34 -12.93 7.31 17.46
C ALA A 34 -13.82 7.22 16.21
N GLN A 35 -13.88 6.07 15.53
CA GLN A 35 -14.80 5.85 14.42
C GLN A 35 -16.26 6.05 14.90
N THR A 36 -16.84 7.19 14.55
CA THR A 36 -18.26 7.46 14.78
C THR A 36 -19.08 6.77 13.70
N LEU A 37 -20.19 6.16 14.10
CA LEU A 37 -21.17 5.59 13.15
C LEU A 37 -21.61 6.70 12.16
N PRO A 38 -21.77 6.40 10.85
CA PRO A 38 -22.34 7.36 9.92
C PRO A 38 -23.75 7.72 10.40
N SER A 39 -24.15 8.98 10.19
CA SER A 39 -25.56 9.35 10.37
C SER A 39 -26.43 8.45 9.50
N PRO A 40 -27.57 7.94 9.99
CA PRO A 40 -28.40 7.01 9.24
C PRO A 40 -28.90 7.69 7.95
N GLY A 41 -28.42 7.19 6.82
CA GLY A 41 -29.05 7.43 5.52
C GLY A 41 -30.44 6.79 5.49
N PRO A 42 -31.37 7.31 4.69
CA PRO A 42 -32.75 6.83 4.70
C PRO A 42 -32.87 5.52 3.91
N ALA A 43 -32.86 4.37 4.59
CA ALA A 43 -33.64 3.19 4.18
C ALA A 43 -33.65 2.12 5.29
N GLY A 44 -34.85 1.66 5.63
CA GLY A 44 -35.20 0.76 6.73
C GLY A 44 -34.32 -0.49 6.92
N ALA A 45 -33.72 -0.57 8.10
CA ALA A 45 -33.44 -1.81 8.79
C ALA A 45 -33.54 -1.55 10.30
N VAL A 46 -34.23 -2.42 11.03
CA VAL A 46 -34.42 -2.35 12.48
C VAL A 46 -33.05 -2.34 13.18
N PRO A 47 -32.76 -1.41 14.11
CA PRO A 47 -31.45 -1.38 14.75
C PRO A 47 -31.30 -2.62 15.67
N PRO A 48 -30.22 -3.41 15.54
CA PRO A 48 -29.90 -4.37 16.59
C PRO A 48 -29.56 -3.59 17.88
N LYS A 49 -29.89 -4.17 19.03
CA LYS A 49 -29.54 -3.60 20.34
C LYS A 49 -28.02 -3.52 20.48
N ILE A 50 -27.45 -2.36 20.22
CA ILE A 50 -26.04 -2.06 20.45
C ILE A 50 -25.82 -2.01 21.96
N PHE A 51 -24.99 -2.90 22.49
CA PHE A 51 -24.50 -2.83 23.86
C PHE A 51 -23.57 -1.61 23.94
N VAL A 52 -23.93 -0.60 24.73
CA VAL A 52 -23.07 0.58 24.96
C VAL A 52 -22.03 0.19 26.01
N PRO A 53 -20.72 0.11 25.69
CA PRO A 53 -19.72 -0.18 26.69
C PRO A 53 -19.53 1.01 27.63
N ARG A 54 -19.19 0.67 28.88
CA ARG A 54 -18.75 1.56 29.96
C ARG A 54 -17.69 2.56 29.48
N ALA A 55 -17.70 3.77 30.06
CA ALA A 55 -16.79 4.87 29.74
C ALA A 55 -15.34 4.39 29.47
N PRO A 56 -14.72 4.81 28.34
CA PRO A 56 -13.45 4.27 27.89
C PRO A 56 -12.34 4.53 28.91
N GLY A 57 -11.50 3.52 29.13
CA GLY A 57 -10.22 3.67 29.81
C GLY A 57 -9.29 4.61 29.02
N PRO A 58 -8.15 5.04 29.60
CA PRO A 58 -7.22 5.92 28.92
C PRO A 58 -6.76 5.31 27.58
N VAL A 59 -6.94 6.08 26.51
CA VAL A 59 -6.61 5.74 25.13
C VAL A 59 -5.09 5.54 25.01
N GLU A 60 -4.66 4.37 24.54
CA GLU A 60 -3.27 4.13 24.15
C GLU A 60 -3.09 4.70 22.74
N HIS A 61 -2.46 5.87 22.63
CA HIS A 61 -2.36 6.61 21.37
C HIS A 61 -1.64 5.81 20.26
N ILE A 62 -2.20 5.81 19.04
CA ILE A 62 -1.46 5.35 17.85
C ILE A 62 -0.19 6.20 17.69
N PRO A 63 1.00 5.59 17.57
CA PRO A 63 2.22 6.35 17.36
C PRO A 63 2.18 7.22 16.10
N SER A 64 2.50 8.51 16.25
CA SER A 64 2.45 9.52 15.18
C SER A 64 3.37 9.25 13.99
N GLY A 65 4.41 8.42 14.14
CA GLY A 65 5.36 8.12 13.06
C GLY A 65 4.75 7.42 11.85
N ARG A 66 3.57 6.80 12.01
CA ARG A 66 2.80 6.17 10.92
C ARG A 66 1.98 7.17 10.11
N LYS A 67 1.61 8.29 10.76
CA LYS A 67 0.71 9.30 10.21
C LYS A 67 1.26 9.78 8.87
N PRO A 68 0.47 9.74 7.78
CA PRO A 68 0.86 10.40 6.55
C PRO A 68 1.03 11.90 6.78
N ALA A 69 2.09 12.49 6.22
CA ALA A 69 2.34 13.91 6.36
C ALA A 69 1.15 14.72 5.80
N GLY A 70 0.65 15.69 6.58
CA GLY A 70 -0.49 16.53 6.19
C GLY A 70 -1.87 15.90 6.34
N ALA A 71 -1.99 14.69 6.91
CA ALA A 71 -3.29 14.06 7.16
C ALA A 71 -4.17 14.90 8.10
N GLN A 72 -5.40 15.15 7.67
CA GLN A 72 -6.42 15.85 8.44
C GLN A 72 -7.24 14.82 9.23
N ASP A 73 -7.05 14.79 10.55
CA ASP A 73 -7.70 13.78 11.40
C ASP A 73 -9.24 13.92 11.42
N GLN A 74 -9.75 15.11 11.04
CA GLN A 74 -11.18 15.44 10.97
C GLN A 74 -11.76 15.41 9.56
N ALA A 75 -11.05 14.82 8.60
CA ALA A 75 -11.59 14.66 7.25
C ALA A 75 -12.85 13.79 7.28
N PRO A 76 -13.92 14.17 6.55
CA PRO A 76 -15.06 13.29 6.39
C PRO A 76 -14.65 12.01 5.65
N PRO A 77 -15.30 10.86 5.94
CA PRO A 77 -15.10 9.65 5.16
C PRO A 77 -15.53 9.87 3.70
N PRO A 78 -14.91 9.17 2.72
CA PRO A 78 -15.34 9.26 1.33
C PRO A 78 -16.72 8.63 1.10
N GLU A 79 -17.40 9.13 0.07
CA GLU A 79 -18.66 8.57 -0.43
C GLU A 79 -18.39 7.53 -1.51
N VAL A 80 -19.19 6.46 -1.54
CA VAL A 80 -19.06 5.40 -2.55
C VAL A 80 -19.31 5.98 -3.94
N GLY A 81 -18.42 5.64 -4.88
CA GLY A 81 -18.45 6.12 -6.24
C GLY A 81 -17.16 6.85 -6.66
N PRO A 82 -17.20 7.56 -7.79
CA PRO A 82 -16.04 8.29 -8.31
C PRO A 82 -15.53 9.34 -7.31
N LEU A 83 -14.21 9.42 -7.15
CA LEU A 83 -13.59 10.47 -6.36
C LEU A 83 -13.87 11.85 -6.98
N PRO A 84 -13.95 12.92 -6.16
CA PRO A 84 -14.22 14.25 -6.66
C PRO A 84 -13.16 14.67 -7.69
N PRO A 85 -13.54 15.42 -8.73
CA PRO A 85 -12.59 15.90 -9.74
C PRO A 85 -11.45 16.69 -9.10
N ASP A 86 -10.22 16.41 -9.53
CA ASP A 86 -9.05 17.20 -9.14
C ASP A 86 -8.35 17.71 -10.40
N ALA A 87 -8.36 19.03 -10.58
CA ALA A 87 -7.76 19.69 -11.73
C ALA A 87 -6.24 19.42 -11.85
N SER A 88 -5.57 19.03 -10.77
CA SER A 88 -4.15 18.63 -10.84
C SER A 88 -3.93 17.30 -11.56
N LEU A 89 -4.97 16.46 -11.69
CA LEU A 89 -4.93 15.24 -12.50
C LEU A 89 -5.14 15.56 -13.99
N ALA A 90 -5.70 16.73 -14.32
CA ALA A 90 -5.83 17.23 -15.68
C ALA A 90 -4.53 17.92 -16.13
N SER A 91 -3.44 17.17 -16.21
CA SER A 91 -2.22 17.66 -16.87
C SER A 91 -2.35 17.56 -18.40
N PRO A 92 -1.80 18.54 -19.17
CA PRO A 92 -1.89 18.56 -20.64
C PRO A 92 -1.15 17.37 -21.27
N PRO A 93 -1.48 17.00 -22.54
CA PRO A 93 -0.91 15.83 -23.19
C PRO A 93 0.57 16.07 -23.49
N THR A 94 1.46 15.66 -22.58
CA THR A 94 2.76 15.17 -23.02
C THR A 94 2.53 13.75 -23.51
N SER A 95 2.14 13.66 -24.78
CA SER A 95 2.08 12.43 -25.56
C SER A 95 3.48 11.81 -25.60
N ALA A 96 3.80 10.96 -24.64
CA ALA A 96 4.34 9.68 -24.99
C ALA A 96 3.13 8.75 -25.07
N PRO A 97 2.72 8.28 -26.26
CA PRO A 97 1.87 7.11 -26.36
C PRO A 97 2.44 5.99 -25.50
N TRP A 98 1.64 4.98 -25.20
CA TRP A 98 2.14 3.69 -24.72
C TRP A 98 3.11 3.13 -25.76
N GLU A 99 4.38 3.55 -25.77
CA GLU A 99 5.37 2.98 -26.66
C GLU A 99 5.58 1.54 -26.20
N ASN A 100 5.09 0.62 -27.01
CA ASN A 100 5.65 -0.70 -27.15
C ASN A 100 7.05 -0.54 -27.72
N GLN A 101 8.02 -0.17 -26.88
CA GLN A 101 9.43 -0.36 -27.23
C GLN A 101 9.77 -1.85 -27.09
N ALA A 102 9.13 -2.66 -27.94
CA ALA A 102 9.52 -4.02 -28.24
C ALA A 102 10.05 -4.02 -29.67
N GLU A 103 11.14 -3.28 -29.90
CA GLU A 103 11.95 -3.49 -31.09
C GLU A 103 13.42 -3.40 -30.67
N VAL A 104 14.04 -4.57 -30.52
CA VAL A 104 15.50 -4.70 -30.44
C VAL A 104 16.00 -4.39 -31.84
N ILE A 105 16.45 -3.15 -32.07
CA ILE A 105 17.15 -2.78 -33.28
C ILE A 105 18.53 -3.48 -33.26
N PRO A 106 18.87 -4.35 -34.24
CA PRO A 106 20.23 -4.85 -34.37
C PRO A 106 21.17 -3.69 -34.69
N GLY A 107 22.25 -3.56 -33.91
CA GLY A 107 23.21 -2.46 -34.03
C GLY A 107 23.87 -2.37 -35.41
N PRO A 108 24.40 -1.19 -35.78
CA PRO A 108 24.97 -0.92 -37.10
C PRO A 108 26.27 -1.69 -37.32
N THR A 109 26.38 -2.38 -38.46
CA THR A 109 27.62 -2.96 -38.97
C THR A 109 28.59 -1.87 -39.49
N PRO A 110 29.92 -2.06 -39.39
CA PRO A 110 30.93 -1.03 -39.70
C PRO A 110 31.14 -0.79 -41.22
N PRO A 111 31.79 0.34 -41.62
CA PRO A 111 31.81 0.82 -43.00
C PRO A 111 32.88 0.14 -43.88
N GLY A 112 32.47 -0.24 -45.10
CA GLY A 112 33.36 -0.56 -46.21
C GLY A 112 33.40 0.60 -47.23
N THR A 113 34.61 0.96 -47.68
CA THR A 113 34.92 2.01 -48.67
C THR A 113 35.07 1.40 -50.10
N PRO A 114 35.45 2.17 -51.15
CA PRO A 114 34.56 2.86 -52.08
C PRO A 114 34.76 2.41 -53.55
N ASP A 115 33.76 2.56 -54.44
CA ASP A 115 34.10 2.66 -55.87
C ASP A 115 33.01 3.33 -56.75
N GLN A 116 33.47 4.38 -57.43
CA GLN A 116 33.31 4.75 -58.84
C GLN A 116 31.96 5.13 -59.46
N ALA A 117 31.89 6.43 -59.76
CA ALA A 117 31.74 7.04 -61.10
C ALA A 117 30.45 6.84 -61.91
N ALA A 118 29.77 7.96 -62.13
CA ALA A 118 28.76 8.17 -63.18
C ALA A 118 29.37 8.16 -64.59
N PRO A 119 28.51 8.13 -65.63
CA PRO A 119 28.64 9.21 -66.61
C PRO A 119 27.32 9.88 -67.00
N ASN A 120 27.47 11.18 -67.26
CA ASN A 120 26.56 12.16 -67.84
C ASN A 120 25.79 11.71 -69.09
N ARG A 121 24.56 12.21 -69.23
CA ARG A 121 24.01 12.66 -70.52
C ARG A 121 23.16 13.91 -70.36
N ASN A 122 23.62 14.98 -71.02
CA ASN A 122 22.94 16.26 -71.20
C ASN A 122 21.74 16.14 -72.15
N GLY A 123 20.67 16.89 -71.86
CA GLY A 123 19.56 17.18 -72.77
C GLY A 123 18.70 18.34 -72.22
N PRO A 124 18.10 19.20 -73.06
CA PRO A 124 17.93 20.62 -72.80
C PRO A 124 16.61 21.00 -72.11
N ASN A 125 16.67 22.12 -71.37
CA ASN A 125 15.57 22.76 -70.68
C ASN A 125 14.58 23.43 -71.66
N PRO A 126 13.26 23.25 -71.47
CA PRO A 126 12.29 24.28 -71.84
C PRO A 126 11.41 24.72 -70.66
N ALA A 127 11.35 26.05 -70.52
CA ALA A 127 10.23 26.87 -70.08
C ALA A 127 9.60 26.64 -68.68
N ALA A 128 9.66 27.72 -67.90
CA ALA A 128 8.98 27.89 -66.63
C ALA A 128 7.45 27.68 -66.77
N HIS A 129 6.93 26.70 -66.04
CA HIS A 129 5.52 26.61 -65.68
C HIS A 129 5.35 27.10 -64.23
N ALA A 130 4.38 27.97 -64.03
CA ALA A 130 4.05 28.58 -62.75
C ALA A 130 3.73 27.50 -61.68
N GLU A 131 4.32 27.64 -60.49
CA GLU A 131 3.96 26.84 -59.31
C GLU A 131 2.51 27.14 -58.92
N VAL A 132 1.67 26.11 -58.99
CA VAL A 132 0.36 26.10 -58.32
C VAL A 132 0.63 25.78 -56.84
N PRO A 133 0.13 26.57 -55.87
CA PRO A 133 0.31 26.25 -54.46
C PRO A 133 -0.36 24.91 -54.13
N ALA A 134 0.39 23.98 -53.53
CA ALA A 134 -0.17 22.74 -53.01
C ALA A 134 -1.23 23.04 -51.92
N PRO A 135 -2.34 22.28 -51.84
CA PRO A 135 -3.32 22.46 -50.77
C PRO A 135 -2.66 22.24 -49.40
N ALA A 136 -2.93 23.14 -48.45
CA ALA A 136 -2.49 22.97 -47.07
C ALA A 136 -3.00 21.64 -46.53
N ALA A 137 -2.10 20.84 -45.96
CA ALA A 137 -2.46 19.59 -45.27
C ALA A 137 -3.49 19.89 -44.17
N PRO A 138 -4.54 19.07 -44.02
CA PRO A 138 -5.51 19.26 -42.95
C PRO A 138 -4.79 19.23 -41.60
N ALA A 139 -5.13 20.18 -40.74
CA ALA A 139 -4.63 20.22 -39.37
C ALA A 139 -4.89 18.86 -38.68
N PRO A 140 -3.92 18.31 -37.94
CA PRO A 140 -4.13 17.05 -37.23
C PRO A 140 -5.35 17.20 -36.31
N ALA A 141 -6.25 16.21 -36.36
CA ALA A 141 -7.37 16.13 -35.44
C ALA A 141 -6.85 16.23 -34.00
N PRO A 142 -7.54 16.95 -33.10
CA PRO A 142 -7.11 17.05 -31.71
C PRO A 142 -6.92 15.64 -31.16
N ALA A 143 -5.73 15.37 -30.63
CA ALA A 143 -5.44 14.11 -29.95
C ALA A 143 -6.57 13.85 -28.94
N ALA A 144 -7.23 12.70 -29.05
CA ALA A 144 -8.25 12.30 -28.09
C ALA A 144 -7.65 12.46 -26.68
N ALA A 145 -8.31 13.26 -25.84
CA ALA A 145 -7.87 13.49 -24.47
C ALA A 145 -7.68 12.12 -23.81
N VAL A 146 -6.47 11.82 -23.35
CA VAL A 146 -6.21 10.62 -22.55
C VAL A 146 -7.14 10.74 -21.35
N ALA A 147 -8.13 9.85 -21.26
CA ALA A 147 -9.08 9.86 -20.17
C ALA A 147 -8.31 9.87 -18.84
N VAL A 148 -8.58 10.87 -18.01
CA VAL A 148 -8.09 10.93 -16.63
C VAL A 148 -8.54 9.63 -15.95
N PRO A 149 -7.67 8.90 -15.22
CA PRO A 149 -8.11 7.71 -14.50
C PRO A 149 -9.28 8.09 -13.61
N SER A 150 -10.44 7.48 -13.86
CA SER A 150 -11.56 7.56 -12.92
C SER A 150 -11.26 6.57 -11.80
N THR A 151 -10.75 7.08 -10.68
CA THR A 151 -10.61 6.29 -9.47
C THR A 151 -11.85 6.48 -8.61
N SER A 152 -12.39 5.39 -8.09
CA SER A 152 -13.61 5.35 -7.29
C SER A 152 -13.34 4.70 -5.94
N PHE A 153 -14.01 5.18 -4.90
CA PHE A 153 -14.14 4.47 -3.63
C PHE A 153 -15.28 3.45 -3.76
N VAL A 154 -14.97 2.16 -3.59
CA VAL A 154 -15.96 1.09 -3.73
C VAL A 154 -16.66 0.82 -2.40
N GLY A 155 -15.87 0.74 -1.32
CA GLY A 155 -16.40 0.47 0.02
C GLY A 155 -15.30 0.15 1.03
N TRP A 156 -15.67 0.07 2.30
CA TRP A 156 -14.75 -0.29 3.37
C TRP A 156 -14.52 -1.80 3.42
N ILE A 157 -13.26 -2.22 3.53
CA ILE A 157 -12.89 -3.62 3.74
C ILE A 157 -13.05 -4.00 5.22
N ASN A 158 -12.67 -3.09 6.13
CA ASN A 158 -12.71 -3.32 7.57
C ASN A 158 -13.30 -2.14 8.34
N GLY A 159 -13.51 -2.37 9.64
CA GLY A 159 -14.11 -1.45 10.58
C GLY A 159 -15.60 -1.73 10.81
N PRO A 160 -16.19 -1.16 11.87
CA PRO A 160 -17.60 -1.34 12.24
C PRO A 160 -18.59 -0.88 11.17
N VAL A 161 -18.17 0.02 10.27
CA VAL A 161 -19.00 0.57 9.19
C VAL A 161 -18.81 -0.18 7.87
N SER A 162 -17.91 -1.15 7.82
CA SER A 162 -17.74 -2.00 6.64
C SER A 162 -18.90 -2.99 6.51
N PRO A 163 -19.30 -3.36 5.27
CA PRO A 163 -20.24 -4.45 5.04
C PRO A 163 -19.79 -5.78 5.67
N ASN A 164 -18.49 -5.93 5.93
CA ASN A 164 -17.92 -7.10 6.59
C ASN A 164 -18.13 -7.13 8.11
N ASP A 165 -18.68 -6.09 8.75
CA ASP A 165 -18.92 -6.00 10.21
C ASP A 165 -17.76 -6.58 11.04
N THR A 166 -16.55 -6.10 10.75
CA THR A 166 -15.34 -6.78 11.24
C THR A 166 -15.18 -6.68 12.75
N PHE A 167 -15.87 -5.73 13.39
CA PHE A 167 -15.87 -5.63 14.84
C PHE A 167 -16.59 -6.82 15.46
N ASN A 168 -17.82 -7.11 15.03
CA ASN A 168 -18.58 -8.21 15.60
C ASN A 168 -18.12 -9.57 15.10
N ARG A 169 -17.64 -9.67 13.85
CA ARG A 169 -17.24 -10.93 13.21
C ARG A 169 -15.79 -11.31 13.45
N PHE A 170 -14.88 -10.35 13.64
CA PHE A 170 -13.44 -10.62 13.76
C PHE A 170 -12.76 -9.92 14.94
N ALA A 171 -13.51 -9.18 15.78
CA ALA A 171 -12.96 -8.34 16.85
C ALA A 171 -11.93 -7.31 16.32
N ILE A 172 -12.25 -6.74 15.14
CA ILE A 172 -11.45 -5.71 14.46
C ILE A 172 -12.32 -4.44 14.32
N SER A 173 -12.04 -3.42 15.13
CA SER A 173 -12.62 -2.08 15.02
C SER A 173 -11.89 -1.22 13.99
N GLY A 174 -10.61 -1.47 13.77
CA GLY A 174 -9.80 -0.79 12.76
C GLY A 174 -8.46 -1.49 12.57
N ALA A 175 -7.94 -1.44 11.35
CA ALA A 175 -6.62 -1.94 11.02
C ALA A 175 -6.10 -1.23 9.77
N ASP A 176 -4.79 -1.29 9.54
CA ASP A 176 -4.14 -0.70 8.39
C ASP A 176 -3.55 -1.72 7.41
N LEU A 177 -3.13 -1.22 6.25
CA LEU A 177 -2.58 -1.96 5.11
C LEU A 177 -3.64 -2.68 4.27
N GLY A 178 -3.78 -4.01 4.44
CA GLY A 178 -4.55 -4.86 3.53
C GLY A 178 -3.71 -5.34 2.35
N ILE A 179 -2.55 -5.95 2.62
CA ILE A 179 -1.65 -6.53 1.62
C ILE A 179 -2.31 -7.79 1.05
N MET A 180 -2.56 -7.81 -0.26
CA MET A 180 -3.33 -8.87 -0.90
C MET A 180 -2.48 -9.79 -1.76
N TRP A 181 -2.73 -11.11 -1.70
CA TRP A 181 -2.15 -12.09 -2.62
C TRP A 181 -3.05 -13.31 -2.78
N ASP A 182 -2.93 -13.99 -3.92
CA ASP A 182 -3.62 -15.24 -4.22
C ASP A 182 -2.97 -16.40 -3.44
N ASN A 183 -3.77 -17.28 -2.84
CA ASN A 183 -3.26 -18.40 -2.04
C ASN A 183 -2.59 -19.52 -2.86
N GLY A 184 -2.69 -19.52 -4.18
CA GLY A 184 -2.10 -20.54 -5.04
C GLY A 184 -2.73 -21.92 -4.89
N ASP A 185 -3.91 -22.04 -4.27
CA ASP A 185 -4.68 -23.27 -4.21
C ASP A 185 -5.74 -23.27 -5.33
N PRO A 186 -5.58 -24.10 -6.38
CA PRO A 186 -6.51 -24.11 -7.51
C PRO A 186 -7.89 -24.70 -7.17
N ASN A 187 -8.04 -25.38 -6.04
CA ASN A 187 -9.30 -26.04 -5.66
C ASN A 187 -10.13 -25.21 -4.67
N ASN A 188 -9.48 -24.28 -3.94
CA ASN A 188 -10.10 -23.43 -2.93
C ASN A 188 -9.40 -22.06 -2.96
N ASP A 189 -9.56 -21.38 -4.07
CA ASP A 189 -8.91 -20.11 -4.37
C ASP A 189 -9.40 -19.01 -3.42
N GLN A 190 -8.44 -18.43 -2.69
CA GLN A 190 -8.70 -17.29 -1.82
C GLN A 190 -7.62 -16.23 -2.00
N THR A 191 -8.05 -14.97 -1.99
CA THR A 191 -7.17 -13.85 -1.71
C THR A 191 -6.99 -13.77 -0.20
N LEU A 192 -5.74 -13.74 0.23
CA LEU A 192 -5.35 -13.46 1.61
C LEU A 192 -5.02 -11.97 1.73
N LEU A 193 -5.45 -11.36 2.84
CA LEU A 193 -5.28 -9.95 3.13
C LEU A 193 -4.60 -9.79 4.48
N ALA A 194 -3.31 -9.44 4.49
CA ALA A 194 -2.57 -9.18 5.72
C ALA A 194 -2.66 -7.71 6.13
N PHE A 195 -3.02 -7.48 7.40
CA PHE A 195 -3.10 -6.16 8.00
C PHE A 195 -1.94 -5.94 8.97
N GLY A 196 -1.59 -4.68 9.16
CA GLY A 196 -0.64 -4.26 10.20
C GLY A 196 -1.33 -4.15 11.55
N ASP A 197 -1.05 -3.08 12.26
CA ASP A 197 -1.59 -2.86 13.60
C ASP A 197 -3.12 -2.89 13.57
N THR A 198 -3.69 -3.74 14.42
CA THR A 198 -5.11 -4.08 14.41
C THR A 198 -5.70 -3.92 15.80
N PHE A 199 -6.73 -3.11 15.93
CA PHE A 199 -7.42 -2.80 17.18
C PHE A 199 -8.82 -3.41 17.21
N GLY A 200 -9.30 -3.72 18.42
CA GLY A 200 -10.55 -4.44 18.65
C GLY A 200 -11.44 -3.64 19.59
N ASP A 201 -11.89 -4.27 20.68
CA ASP A 201 -12.62 -3.57 21.73
C ASP A 201 -11.72 -2.55 22.44
N CYS A 202 -12.03 -1.28 22.25
CA CYS A 202 -11.32 -0.17 22.86
C CYS A 202 -11.74 0.12 24.30
N GLY A 203 -12.82 -0.50 24.78
CA GLY A 203 -13.28 -0.38 26.16
C GLY A 203 -12.45 -1.21 27.15
N VAL A 204 -11.57 -2.08 26.67
CA VAL A 204 -10.71 -2.93 27.50
C VAL A 204 -9.24 -2.48 27.50
N PRO A 205 -8.48 -2.74 28.57
CA PRO A 205 -7.05 -2.44 28.61
C PRO A 205 -6.28 -3.02 27.41
N GLY A 206 -5.39 -2.22 26.83
CA GLY A 206 -4.61 -2.58 25.64
C GLY A 206 -5.42 -2.63 24.33
N GLN A 207 -6.71 -2.23 24.35
CA GLN A 207 -7.57 -2.07 23.16
C GLN A 207 -7.65 -3.31 22.25
N GLN A 208 -7.41 -4.48 22.85
CA GLN A 208 -7.22 -5.75 22.16
C GLN A 208 -6.14 -5.75 21.07
N TRP A 209 -5.16 -4.85 21.10
CA TRP A 209 -4.21 -4.66 20.00
C TRP A 209 -3.44 -5.94 19.58
N ARG A 210 -3.25 -6.09 18.26
CA ARG A 210 -2.38 -7.09 17.62
C ARG A 210 -1.49 -6.40 16.58
N SER A 211 -0.24 -6.82 16.46
CA SER A 211 0.70 -6.21 15.49
C SER A 211 0.34 -6.49 14.03
N ASN A 212 -0.37 -7.59 13.77
CA ASN A 212 -0.77 -8.00 12.44
C ASN A 212 -1.94 -8.98 12.52
N THR A 213 -2.81 -8.97 11.53
CA THR A 213 -3.91 -9.92 11.38
C THR A 213 -4.10 -10.33 9.93
N LEU A 214 -4.97 -11.31 9.67
CA LEU A 214 -5.25 -11.83 8.34
C LEU A 214 -6.76 -11.96 8.13
N LEU A 215 -7.25 -11.48 6.99
CA LEU A 215 -8.55 -11.86 6.45
C LEU A 215 -8.36 -12.68 5.16
N ARG A 216 -9.37 -13.45 4.79
CA ARG A 216 -9.44 -14.23 3.54
C ARG A 216 -10.70 -13.88 2.79
N SER A 217 -10.66 -13.95 1.47
CA SER A 217 -11.83 -13.77 0.63
C SER A 217 -11.71 -14.63 -0.62
N SER A 218 -12.80 -15.30 -1.00
CA SER A 218 -12.95 -15.94 -2.31
C SER A 218 -13.77 -15.07 -3.27
N ASP A 219 -14.02 -13.82 -2.92
CA ASP A 219 -14.90 -12.93 -3.67
C ASP A 219 -14.24 -12.47 -4.97
N ARG A 220 -14.99 -12.59 -6.06
CA ARG A 220 -14.58 -12.23 -7.42
C ARG A 220 -15.32 -11.01 -7.93
N THR A 221 -16.43 -10.64 -7.28
CA THR A 221 -17.27 -9.51 -7.68
C THR A 221 -16.86 -8.31 -6.86
N LEU A 222 -15.83 -7.60 -7.31
CA LEU A 222 -15.28 -6.48 -6.54
C LEU A 222 -16.04 -5.17 -6.74
N THR A 223 -17.03 -5.13 -7.64
CA THR A 223 -17.79 -3.92 -7.99
C THR A 223 -18.72 -3.44 -6.87
N ASP A 224 -19.12 -4.32 -5.96
CA ASP A 224 -20.03 -4.06 -4.84
C ASP A 224 -19.33 -4.16 -3.47
N GLY A 225 -18.02 -4.33 -3.45
CA GLY A 225 -17.20 -4.42 -2.24
C GLY A 225 -16.25 -5.61 -2.28
N LEU A 226 -15.64 -5.92 -1.13
CA LEU A 226 -14.90 -7.16 -0.93
C LEU A 226 -15.56 -7.92 0.21
N TYR A 227 -16.22 -9.03 -0.08
CA TYR A 227 -16.84 -9.86 0.95
C TYR A 227 -15.80 -10.78 1.62
N VAL A 228 -15.82 -10.82 2.96
CA VAL A 228 -15.06 -11.77 3.78
C VAL A 228 -16.05 -12.79 4.37
N PRO A 229 -15.86 -14.10 4.18
CA PRO A 229 -16.74 -15.12 4.75
C PRO A 229 -16.62 -15.16 6.28
N ASP A 230 -17.56 -15.81 6.96
CA ASP A 230 -17.52 -15.89 8.43
C ASP A 230 -16.25 -16.58 8.95
N PRO A 231 -15.81 -16.22 10.18
CA PRO A 231 -14.72 -16.94 10.81
C PRO A 231 -15.15 -18.38 11.11
N VAL A 232 -14.22 -19.32 10.97
CA VAL A 232 -14.39 -20.70 11.39
C VAL A 232 -13.39 -20.93 12.53
N PRO A 233 -13.83 -21.34 13.74
CA PRO A 233 -12.92 -21.51 14.87
C PRO A 233 -11.78 -22.47 14.56
N ASP A 234 -10.57 -22.18 15.03
CA ASP A 234 -9.36 -22.97 14.79
C ASP A 234 -9.48 -24.46 15.22
N THR A 235 -10.48 -24.80 16.04
CA THR A 235 -10.80 -26.17 16.50
C THR A 235 -11.69 -26.97 15.55
N VAL A 236 -12.21 -26.35 14.49
CA VAL A 236 -13.14 -26.95 13.52
C VAL A 236 -12.41 -27.31 12.22
N ALA A 237 -12.72 -28.46 11.64
CA ALA A 237 -12.15 -28.86 10.35
C ALA A 237 -12.50 -27.85 9.25
N GLY A 238 -11.53 -27.49 8.41
CA GLY A 238 -11.69 -26.47 7.36
C GLY A 238 -11.52 -25.02 7.82
N ALA A 239 -11.09 -24.78 9.06
CA ALA A 239 -10.83 -23.44 9.58
C ALA A 239 -9.86 -22.61 8.73
N ASN A 240 -8.93 -23.28 8.05
CA ASN A 240 -7.97 -22.67 7.14
C ASN A 240 -8.60 -21.97 5.92
N TYR A 241 -9.89 -22.17 5.63
CA TYR A 241 -10.62 -21.47 4.57
C TYR A 241 -11.73 -20.54 5.08
N GLY A 242 -11.87 -20.39 6.41
CA GLY A 242 -12.72 -19.37 7.01
C GLY A 242 -12.16 -17.96 6.81
N GLY A 243 -12.97 -16.93 7.11
CA GLY A 243 -12.61 -15.53 6.84
C GLY A 243 -11.37 -15.01 7.57
N SER A 244 -10.96 -15.66 8.66
CA SER A 244 -9.77 -15.30 9.43
C SER A 244 -9.33 -16.45 10.34
N PRO A 245 -8.04 -16.60 10.68
CA PRO A 245 -7.60 -17.43 11.81
C PRO A 245 -8.13 -16.82 13.12
N VAL A 246 -9.04 -17.50 13.80
CA VAL A 246 -9.69 -16.95 15.01
C VAL A 246 -9.50 -17.83 16.23
N THR A 247 -9.31 -17.17 17.37
CA THR A 247 -9.35 -17.80 18.69
C THR A 247 -10.57 -17.35 19.47
N GLN A 248 -10.72 -17.89 20.68
CA GLN A 248 -11.69 -17.38 21.63
C GLN A 248 -11.41 -15.91 21.93
N ASN A 249 -12.48 -15.12 22.00
CA ASN A 249 -12.42 -13.72 22.36
C ASN A 249 -12.12 -13.57 23.85
N PRO A 250 -11.02 -12.89 24.23
CA PRO A 250 -10.65 -12.73 25.62
C PRO A 250 -11.67 -11.88 26.40
N ALA A 251 -12.44 -11.03 25.73
CA ALA A 251 -13.47 -10.20 26.36
C ALA A 251 -14.85 -10.87 26.41
N ILE A 252 -15.10 -11.91 25.61
CA ILE A 252 -16.42 -12.56 25.49
C ILE A 252 -16.26 -14.09 25.56
N PRO A 253 -16.41 -14.70 26.75
CA PRO A 253 -16.31 -16.14 26.92
C PRO A 253 -17.24 -16.92 25.96
N GLY A 254 -16.71 -17.98 25.33
CA GLY A 254 -17.47 -18.81 24.39
C GLY A 254 -17.62 -18.25 22.97
N LYS A 255 -17.23 -16.99 22.71
CA LYS A 255 -17.25 -16.41 21.36
C LYS A 255 -15.90 -16.62 20.66
N TYR A 256 -15.89 -17.31 19.53
CA TYR A 256 -14.68 -17.58 18.72
C TYR A 256 -14.64 -16.68 17.49
N ASN A 257 -14.41 -15.39 17.72
CA ASN A 257 -14.40 -14.37 16.68
C ASN A 257 -13.16 -13.47 16.76
N PHE A 258 -12.14 -13.85 17.54
CA PHE A 258 -10.98 -13.00 17.74
C PHE A 258 -9.92 -13.31 16.71
N SER A 259 -9.82 -12.49 15.66
CA SER A 259 -8.74 -12.59 14.66
C SER A 259 -7.40 -12.46 15.37
N ARG A 260 -6.65 -13.56 15.44
CA ARG A 260 -5.41 -13.59 16.21
C ARG A 260 -4.24 -13.01 15.43
N GLN A 261 -3.20 -12.64 16.16
CA GLN A 261 -1.94 -12.27 15.55
C GLN A 261 -1.35 -13.46 14.79
N ILE A 262 -0.96 -13.26 13.53
CA ILE A 262 -0.46 -14.35 12.68
C ILE A 262 1.05 -14.50 12.77
N ILE A 263 1.81 -13.41 12.86
CA ILE A 263 3.28 -13.41 12.95
C ILE A 263 3.69 -12.91 14.33
N ALA A 264 4.31 -13.79 15.10
CA ALA A 264 4.87 -13.48 16.41
C ALA A 264 6.29 -12.90 16.31
N SER A 265 6.73 -12.25 17.40
CA SER A 265 8.11 -11.78 17.55
C SER A 265 9.11 -12.93 17.44
N LEU A 266 10.24 -12.65 16.79
CA LEU A 266 11.39 -13.55 16.82
C LEU A 266 12.12 -13.53 18.17
N GLY A 267 11.87 -12.53 19.02
CA GLY A 267 12.53 -12.37 20.32
C GLY A 267 14.05 -12.11 20.22
N ILE A 268 14.52 -11.55 19.10
CA ILE A 268 15.96 -11.32 18.83
C ILE A 268 16.36 -9.84 18.87
N ALA A 269 15.40 -8.94 19.02
CA ALA A 269 15.63 -7.51 19.18
C ALA A 269 15.37 -7.09 20.64
N PRO A 270 16.19 -6.19 21.21
CA PRO A 270 16.01 -5.74 22.60
C PRO A 270 14.72 -4.94 22.80
N THR A 271 14.27 -4.24 21.76
CA THR A 271 13.04 -3.45 21.74
C THR A 271 12.34 -3.67 20.41
N GLU A 272 11.08 -4.07 20.43
CA GLU A 272 10.26 -4.25 19.24
C GLU A 272 8.89 -3.65 19.52
N VAL A 273 8.58 -2.55 18.84
CA VAL A 273 7.33 -1.82 19.04
C VAL A 273 6.18 -2.54 18.37
N THR A 274 6.41 -3.10 17.18
CA THR A 274 5.42 -3.88 16.43
C THR A 274 6.11 -4.65 15.29
N ILE A 275 5.38 -5.59 14.70
CA ILE A 275 5.76 -6.43 13.57
C ILE A 275 4.74 -6.23 12.45
N ILE A 276 5.18 -5.62 11.36
CA ILE A 276 4.30 -5.19 10.28
C ILE A 276 4.56 -6.00 9.02
N PRO A 277 3.56 -6.69 8.44
CA PRO A 277 3.69 -7.28 7.11
C PRO A 277 3.89 -6.16 6.08
N THR A 278 4.63 -6.45 5.02
CA THR A 278 4.93 -5.48 3.96
C THR A 278 4.69 -6.04 2.57
N ALA A 279 4.79 -7.36 2.40
CA ALA A 279 4.44 -8.06 1.17
C ALA A 279 3.93 -9.46 1.49
N GLY A 280 3.05 -10.00 0.63
CA GLY A 280 2.58 -11.37 0.66
C GLY A 280 2.63 -11.98 -0.73
N ILE A 281 2.91 -13.28 -0.83
CA ILE A 281 2.88 -14.04 -2.09
C ILE A 281 2.74 -15.54 -1.79
N SER A 282 2.18 -16.30 -2.72
CA SER A 282 2.26 -17.76 -2.71
C SER A 282 3.33 -18.25 -3.70
N VAL A 283 3.99 -19.36 -3.40
CA VAL A 283 4.79 -20.16 -4.35
C VAL A 283 4.30 -21.60 -4.25
N GLY A 284 3.59 -22.06 -5.30
CA GLY A 284 2.64 -23.17 -5.12
C GLY A 284 1.56 -22.76 -4.11
N SER A 285 1.19 -23.67 -3.21
CA SER A 285 0.25 -23.39 -2.11
C SER A 285 0.91 -22.91 -0.81
N ARG A 286 2.24 -22.76 -0.79
CA ARG A 286 2.97 -22.20 0.37
C ARG A 286 2.90 -20.69 0.34
N GLN A 287 2.48 -20.09 1.45
CA GLN A 287 2.39 -18.65 1.63
C GLN A 287 3.68 -18.09 2.21
N TYR A 288 4.07 -16.90 1.76
CA TYR A 288 5.22 -16.15 2.23
C TYR A 288 4.80 -14.71 2.54
N ILE A 289 5.20 -14.20 3.71
CA ILE A 289 5.08 -12.79 4.06
C ILE A 289 6.47 -12.23 4.35
N ASN A 290 6.80 -11.10 3.71
CA ASN A 290 7.90 -10.25 4.18
C ASN A 290 7.35 -9.32 5.27
N PHE A 291 7.96 -9.34 6.45
CA PHE A 291 7.60 -8.46 7.55
C PHE A 291 8.79 -7.64 8.04
N MET A 292 8.51 -6.50 8.64
CA MET A 292 9.50 -5.67 9.33
C MET A 292 9.27 -5.68 10.84
N SER A 293 10.36 -5.78 11.59
CA SER A 293 10.41 -5.52 13.03
C SER A 293 10.71 -4.04 13.24
N ILE A 294 9.82 -3.31 13.91
CA ILE A 294 9.97 -1.87 14.15
C ILE A 294 10.64 -1.63 15.49
N ARG A 295 11.76 -0.90 15.47
CA ARG A 295 12.51 -0.53 16.68
C ARG A 295 11.90 0.67 17.39
N ARG A 296 11.54 1.71 16.63
CA ARG A 296 10.90 2.93 17.13
C ARG A 296 10.26 3.73 15.99
N TRP A 297 9.23 4.47 16.34
CA TRP A 297 8.61 5.49 15.50
C TRP A 297 9.41 6.80 15.55
N GLY A 298 9.38 7.56 14.45
CA GLY A 298 9.93 8.91 14.34
C GLY A 298 8.84 9.92 13.97
N ASN A 299 9.22 10.95 13.21
CA ASN A 299 8.26 11.90 12.64
C ASN A 299 7.27 11.20 11.69
N PRO A 300 6.12 11.82 11.35
CA PRO A 300 5.17 11.30 10.37
C PRO A 300 5.86 10.75 9.10
N GLY A 301 5.61 9.48 8.78
CA GLY A 301 6.22 8.76 7.66
C GLY A 301 7.64 8.23 7.90
N GLN A 302 8.15 8.31 9.13
CA GLN A 302 9.51 7.91 9.51
C GLN A 302 9.50 6.90 10.66
N TRP A 303 10.29 5.85 10.52
CA TRP A 303 10.56 4.87 11.56
C TRP A 303 11.91 4.19 11.30
N THR A 304 12.45 3.53 12.33
CA THR A 304 13.63 2.67 12.18
C THR A 304 13.25 1.24 12.48
N THR A 305 13.70 0.30 11.63
CA THR A 305 13.52 -1.14 11.84
C THR A 305 14.67 -1.74 12.65
N ASN A 306 14.41 -2.84 13.35
CA ASN A 306 15.47 -3.73 13.83
C ASN A 306 15.97 -4.60 12.69
N PHE A 307 15.06 -5.15 11.88
CA PHE A 307 15.33 -6.00 10.72
C PHE A 307 14.04 -6.19 9.90
N SER A 308 14.17 -6.80 8.72
CA SER A 308 13.07 -7.49 8.02
C SER A 308 13.33 -8.98 7.90
N ALA A 309 12.30 -9.79 7.70
CA ALA A 309 12.42 -11.24 7.54
C ALA A 309 11.19 -11.83 6.83
N LEU A 310 11.26 -13.13 6.49
CA LEU A 310 10.16 -13.90 5.94
C LEU A 310 9.47 -14.75 7.00
N ALA A 311 8.15 -14.82 6.92
CA ALA A 311 7.33 -15.83 7.57
C ALA A 311 6.65 -16.70 6.50
N VAL A 312 6.42 -17.98 6.83
CA VAL A 312 5.76 -18.93 5.92
C VAL A 312 4.56 -19.59 6.56
N SER A 313 3.57 -19.94 5.75
CA SER A 313 2.42 -20.77 6.11
C SER A 313 2.19 -21.85 5.04
N ASP A 314 1.89 -23.06 5.50
CA ASP A 314 1.62 -24.24 4.67
C ASP A 314 0.13 -24.65 4.68
N ASP A 315 -0.71 -23.87 5.37
CA ASP A 315 -2.09 -24.21 5.70
C ASP A 315 -3.01 -23.00 5.41
N ASN A 316 -2.84 -22.40 4.23
CA ASN A 316 -3.63 -21.26 3.75
C ASN A 316 -3.65 -20.07 4.72
N GLY A 317 -2.49 -19.73 5.30
CA GLY A 317 -2.34 -18.59 6.21
C GLY A 317 -2.90 -18.85 7.61
N GLN A 318 -3.21 -20.09 7.97
CA GLN A 318 -3.74 -20.43 9.27
C GLN A 318 -2.66 -20.35 10.34
N THR A 319 -1.55 -21.07 10.19
CA THR A 319 -0.39 -21.00 11.09
C THR A 319 0.83 -20.49 10.36
N TRP A 320 1.66 -19.71 11.06
CA TRP A 320 2.83 -19.07 10.46
C TRP A 320 4.09 -19.33 11.26
N SER A 321 5.21 -19.45 10.54
CA SER A 321 6.55 -19.63 11.10
C SER A 321 7.50 -18.59 10.52
N ALA A 322 7.91 -17.63 11.36
CA ALA A 322 8.96 -16.67 11.02
C ALA A 322 10.32 -17.37 10.93
N LYS A 323 11.05 -17.14 9.82
CA LYS A 323 12.28 -17.84 9.50
C LYS A 323 13.50 -16.98 9.85
N ARG A 324 14.13 -17.29 10.97
CA ARG A 324 15.35 -16.60 11.45
C ARG A 324 16.48 -16.54 10.41
N ALA A 325 16.63 -17.55 9.55
CA ALA A 325 17.62 -17.58 8.48
C ALA A 325 17.43 -16.48 7.41
N THR A 326 16.25 -15.86 7.37
CA THR A 326 15.88 -14.81 6.41
C THR A 326 15.99 -13.39 6.99
N VAL A 327 16.54 -13.24 8.20
CA VAL A 327 16.69 -11.94 8.85
C VAL A 327 17.66 -11.04 8.09
N ARG A 328 17.18 -9.85 7.72
CA ARG A 328 17.90 -8.76 7.06
C ARG A 328 18.06 -7.60 8.02
N TRP A 329 19.17 -7.62 8.75
CA TRP A 329 19.57 -6.48 9.57
C TRP A 329 19.87 -5.23 8.70
N PRO A 330 19.57 -4.00 9.15
CA PRO A 330 19.63 -2.79 8.33
C PRO A 330 21.06 -2.26 8.14
N TRP A 331 21.96 -3.11 7.62
CA TRP A 331 23.34 -2.79 7.29
C TRP A 331 23.84 -3.67 6.14
N TRP A 332 25.04 -3.38 5.61
CA TRP A 332 25.67 -4.14 4.51
C TRP A 332 24.80 -4.26 3.24
N GLY A 333 23.89 -3.30 3.01
CA GLY A 333 22.97 -3.24 1.87
C GLY A 333 21.58 -3.76 2.16
N ASN A 334 21.39 -4.55 3.23
CA ASN A 334 20.07 -5.05 3.61
C ASN A 334 19.11 -3.95 4.09
N GLN A 335 19.64 -2.77 4.48
CA GLN A 335 18.81 -1.59 4.75
C GLN A 335 17.96 -1.14 3.55
N LYS A 336 18.24 -1.65 2.34
CA LYS A 336 17.48 -1.39 1.11
C LYS A 336 16.22 -2.26 0.97
N PHE A 337 16.06 -3.27 1.84
CA PHE A 337 15.01 -4.30 1.76
C PHE A 337 14.29 -4.47 3.10
N GLN A 338 14.03 -3.37 3.80
CA GLN A 338 13.35 -3.40 5.10
C GLN A 338 11.84 -3.49 4.96
N GLN A 339 11.28 -2.86 3.93
CA GLN A 339 9.93 -3.14 3.45
C GLN A 339 10.02 -3.84 2.09
N GLY A 340 8.97 -4.56 1.71
CA GLY A 340 8.96 -5.40 0.52
C GLY A 340 7.77 -5.15 -0.39
N ALA A 341 7.87 -5.60 -1.64
CA ALA A 341 6.77 -5.97 -2.51
C ALA A 341 7.17 -7.21 -3.31
N PHE A 342 6.28 -8.18 -3.46
CA PHE A 342 6.55 -9.42 -4.20
C PHE A 342 5.80 -9.44 -5.52
N VAL A 343 6.42 -10.00 -6.55
CA VAL A 343 5.76 -10.29 -7.83
C VAL A 343 6.35 -11.55 -8.46
N ARG A 344 5.47 -12.39 -9.02
CA ARG A 344 5.81 -13.59 -9.79
C ARG A 344 5.21 -13.45 -11.18
N PRO A 345 5.99 -13.10 -12.22
CA PRO A 345 5.48 -12.95 -13.58
C PRO A 345 5.37 -14.30 -14.33
N GLY A 346 5.79 -15.42 -13.72
CA GLY A 346 5.76 -16.74 -14.34
C GLY A 346 7.04 -17.15 -15.08
N ASP A 347 8.16 -16.44 -14.87
CA ASP A 347 9.46 -16.73 -15.48
C ASP A 347 10.36 -17.64 -14.61
N GLY A 348 9.79 -18.27 -13.57
CA GLY A 348 10.51 -19.12 -12.62
C GLY A 348 11.28 -18.36 -11.54
N TYR A 349 11.10 -17.04 -11.44
CA TYR A 349 11.65 -16.20 -10.38
C TYR A 349 10.56 -15.53 -9.55
N LEU A 350 10.80 -15.48 -8.24
CA LEU A 350 10.17 -14.52 -7.36
C LEU A 350 11.00 -13.23 -7.37
N TYR A 351 10.40 -12.11 -7.75
CA TYR A 351 10.99 -10.79 -7.60
C TYR A 351 10.55 -10.18 -6.26
N SER A 352 11.52 -9.59 -5.56
CA SER A 352 11.34 -8.87 -4.31
C SER A 352 11.85 -7.45 -4.47
N PHE A 353 10.92 -6.51 -4.57
CA PHE A 353 11.24 -5.10 -4.46
C PHE A 353 11.45 -4.75 -3.00
N GLY A 354 12.41 -3.88 -2.73
CA GLY A 354 12.74 -3.44 -1.38
C GLY A 354 12.81 -1.92 -1.28
N THR A 355 12.39 -1.39 -0.14
CA THR A 355 12.68 -0.01 0.27
C THR A 355 13.35 0.03 1.66
N PRO A 356 14.03 1.14 2.00
CA PRO A 356 14.45 1.42 3.37
C PRO A 356 13.29 1.56 4.36
N SER A 357 13.60 1.67 5.65
CA SER A 357 12.59 2.03 6.67
C SER A 357 12.01 3.42 6.39
N GLY A 358 10.70 3.59 6.61
CA GLY A 358 10.00 4.85 6.35
C GLY A 358 9.52 5.00 4.91
N ARG A 359 8.91 6.15 4.59
CA ARG A 359 8.30 6.44 3.28
C ARG A 359 9.17 7.30 2.35
N GLY A 360 10.38 7.64 2.77
CA GLY A 360 11.25 8.60 2.08
C GLY A 360 12.28 7.98 1.12
N GLY A 361 12.43 6.66 1.11
CA GLY A 361 13.49 5.99 0.35
C GLY A 361 13.14 5.68 -1.11
N PRO A 362 14.13 5.30 -1.94
CA PRO A 362 13.89 4.74 -3.28
C PRO A 362 13.56 3.25 -3.21
N ALA A 363 13.17 2.66 -4.35
CA ALA A 363 13.02 1.21 -4.49
C ALA A 363 14.21 0.55 -5.19
N TYR A 364 14.50 -0.68 -4.76
CA TYR A 364 15.50 -1.60 -5.30
C TYR A 364 14.81 -2.91 -5.68
N VAL A 365 15.44 -3.75 -6.51
CA VAL A 365 14.90 -5.08 -6.84
C VAL A 365 15.93 -6.18 -6.65
N ALA A 366 15.47 -7.28 -6.06
CA ALA A 366 16.14 -8.56 -6.02
C ALA A 366 15.25 -9.63 -6.66
N ARG A 367 15.83 -10.77 -7.02
CA ARG A 367 15.09 -11.96 -7.44
C ARG A 367 15.72 -13.21 -6.87
N VAL A 368 14.92 -14.26 -6.76
CA VAL A 368 15.36 -15.59 -6.34
C VAL A 368 14.60 -16.64 -7.17
N ARG A 369 15.24 -17.76 -7.49
CA ARG A 369 14.53 -18.86 -8.15
C ARG A 369 13.44 -19.39 -7.22
N GLU A 370 12.30 -19.73 -7.79
CA GLU A 370 11.22 -20.36 -7.03
C GLU A 370 11.72 -21.66 -6.36
N GLY A 371 11.34 -21.88 -5.10
CA GLY A 371 11.82 -22.95 -4.23
C GLY A 371 13.08 -22.61 -3.42
N SER A 372 13.67 -21.41 -3.60
CA SER A 372 14.85 -20.94 -2.84
C SER A 372 14.57 -19.70 -1.99
N GLU A 373 13.31 -19.36 -1.72
CA GLU A 373 12.90 -18.11 -1.07
C GLU A 373 13.51 -17.95 0.33
N LEU A 374 13.75 -19.05 1.04
CA LEU A 374 14.29 -19.02 2.41
C LEU A 374 15.82 -18.97 2.48
N ASP A 375 16.53 -19.02 1.35
CA ASP A 375 17.99 -18.96 1.28
C ASP A 375 18.44 -17.60 0.72
N LEU A 376 18.76 -16.66 1.62
CA LEU A 376 19.21 -15.32 1.23
C LEU A 376 20.51 -15.32 0.40
N THR A 377 21.29 -16.39 0.43
CA THR A 377 22.52 -16.51 -0.37
C THR A 377 22.25 -16.74 -1.85
N LYS A 378 21.02 -17.15 -2.21
CA LYS A 378 20.60 -17.36 -3.61
C LYS A 378 20.00 -16.13 -4.25
N TYR A 379 19.68 -15.10 -3.46
CA TYR A 379 19.10 -13.86 -3.97
C TYR A 379 20.09 -13.15 -4.88
N GLN A 380 19.60 -12.72 -6.04
CA GLN A 380 20.32 -11.90 -6.99
C GLN A 380 19.78 -10.48 -6.95
N TYR A 381 20.66 -9.49 -6.89
CA TYR A 381 20.31 -8.08 -6.74
C TYR A 381 20.63 -7.32 -8.01
N TRP A 382 19.70 -6.52 -8.53
CA TRP A 382 19.94 -5.75 -9.75
C TRP A 382 20.82 -4.54 -9.47
N GLY A 383 21.99 -4.47 -10.12
CA GLY A 383 22.89 -3.33 -10.00
C GLY A 383 24.27 -3.64 -10.57
N LYS A 384 25.33 -3.10 -9.97
CA LYS A 384 26.70 -3.28 -10.50
C LYS A 384 27.52 -4.25 -9.66
N GLN A 385 28.32 -5.05 -10.35
CA GLN A 385 29.43 -5.77 -9.73
C GLN A 385 30.46 -4.76 -9.21
N TRP A 386 30.97 -4.96 -8.00
CA TRP A 386 31.83 -3.98 -7.31
C TRP A 386 33.16 -3.70 -8.04
N TRP A 387 33.63 -4.65 -8.86
CA TRP A 387 34.85 -4.57 -9.65
C TRP A 387 34.61 -4.07 -11.09
N ASN A 388 33.36 -3.95 -11.53
CA ASN A 388 33.00 -3.53 -12.89
C ASN A 388 32.24 -2.20 -12.86
N PHE A 389 32.92 -1.13 -12.44
CA PHE A 389 32.29 0.18 -12.25
C PHE A 389 31.76 0.80 -13.56
N PHE A 390 32.45 0.54 -14.68
CA PHE A 390 32.11 1.06 -16.02
C PHE A 390 31.17 0.14 -16.82
N GLY A 391 30.90 -1.08 -16.35
CA GLY A 391 29.99 -2.02 -17.02
C GLY A 391 28.50 -1.67 -16.84
N SER A 392 27.64 -2.36 -17.59
CA SER A 392 26.19 -2.31 -17.45
C SER A 392 25.71 -2.96 -16.16
N ASP A 393 24.50 -2.61 -15.71
CA ASP A 393 23.87 -3.29 -14.58
C ASP A 393 23.57 -4.76 -14.94
N SER A 394 23.62 -5.62 -13.92
CA SER A 394 23.39 -7.05 -14.01
C SER A 394 22.89 -7.61 -12.68
N TRP A 395 22.47 -8.88 -12.69
CA TRP A 395 22.06 -9.60 -11.48
C TRP A 395 23.29 -10.07 -10.69
N VAL A 396 23.46 -9.55 -9.47
CA VAL A 396 24.60 -9.88 -8.59
C VAL A 396 24.13 -10.75 -7.42
N THR A 397 24.60 -11.99 -7.35
CA THR A 397 24.22 -12.96 -6.30
C THR A 397 24.79 -12.59 -4.93
N ASN A 398 23.97 -12.69 -3.88
CA ASN A 398 24.37 -12.59 -2.47
C ASN A 398 25.05 -11.25 -2.09
N LYS A 399 24.73 -10.17 -2.79
CA LYS A 399 25.34 -8.84 -2.55
C LYS A 399 24.27 -7.75 -2.52
N PRO A 400 23.48 -7.62 -1.43
CA PRO A 400 22.43 -6.61 -1.34
C PRO A 400 22.96 -5.17 -1.48
N PHE A 401 24.20 -4.91 -1.09
CA PHE A 401 24.81 -3.58 -1.28
C PHE A 401 25.01 -3.21 -2.75
N ALA A 402 25.10 -4.18 -3.66
CA ALA A 402 25.22 -3.94 -5.10
C ALA A 402 23.94 -3.37 -5.73
N ALA A 403 22.78 -3.56 -5.08
CA ALA A 403 21.49 -3.14 -5.59
C ALA A 403 21.45 -1.63 -5.90
N ARG A 404 21.07 -1.27 -7.12
CA ARG A 404 20.90 0.13 -7.54
C ARG A 404 19.42 0.50 -7.58
N VAL A 405 19.16 1.81 -7.52
CA VAL A 405 17.82 2.36 -7.55
C VAL A 405 17.15 2.00 -8.87
N VAL A 406 15.96 1.38 -8.81
CA VAL A 406 15.12 1.10 -9.98
C VAL A 406 13.93 2.05 -10.05
N ILE A 407 13.40 2.48 -8.90
CA ILE A 407 12.38 3.55 -8.82
C ILE A 407 12.92 4.66 -7.91
N PRO A 408 13.05 5.90 -8.41
CA PRO A 408 13.52 7.03 -7.61
C PRO A 408 12.64 7.31 -6.40
N ALA A 409 13.28 7.76 -5.32
CA ALA A 409 12.61 8.21 -4.11
C ALA A 409 11.69 9.42 -4.39
N PRO A 410 10.66 9.64 -3.55
CA PRO A 410 10.22 8.77 -2.45
C PRO A 410 9.24 7.68 -2.93
N VAL A 411 9.41 6.48 -2.39
CA VAL A 411 8.52 5.32 -2.55
C VAL A 411 8.09 4.88 -1.15
N SER A 412 6.78 4.96 -0.88
CA SER A 412 6.19 4.49 0.38
C SER A 412 6.03 2.96 0.40
N GLU A 413 5.13 2.46 1.25
CA GLU A 413 4.56 1.11 1.10
C GLU A 413 4.07 0.91 -0.34
N MET A 414 4.42 -0.22 -0.96
CA MET A 414 4.30 -0.45 -2.40
C MET A 414 3.74 -1.83 -2.71
N SER A 415 2.96 -1.94 -3.79
CA SER A 415 2.65 -3.19 -4.47
C SER A 415 3.23 -3.21 -5.89
N VAL A 416 3.58 -4.40 -6.38
CA VAL A 416 4.00 -4.62 -7.76
C VAL A 416 3.27 -5.83 -8.31
N GLN A 417 2.80 -5.74 -9.54
CA GLN A 417 2.04 -6.79 -10.23
C GLN A 417 2.41 -6.79 -11.71
N TYR A 418 2.36 -7.93 -12.38
CA TYR A 418 2.35 -7.96 -13.84
C TYR A 418 0.91 -7.81 -14.35
N ASN A 419 0.64 -6.76 -15.12
CA ASN A 419 -0.69 -6.48 -15.66
C ASN A 419 -0.79 -7.03 -17.09
N THR A 420 -1.79 -7.88 -17.33
CA THR A 420 -2.00 -8.60 -18.60
C THR A 420 -2.65 -7.73 -19.67
N TYR A 421 -3.36 -6.66 -19.29
CA TYR A 421 -3.89 -5.70 -20.26
C TYR A 421 -2.78 -4.81 -20.85
N LEU A 422 -1.85 -4.36 -20.01
CA LEU A 422 -0.72 -3.51 -20.42
C LEU A 422 0.51 -4.28 -20.91
N ASN A 423 0.58 -5.60 -20.66
CA ASN A 423 1.78 -6.43 -20.83
C ASN A 423 3.03 -5.85 -20.14
N LYS A 424 2.84 -5.24 -18.98
CA LYS A 424 3.88 -4.52 -18.23
C LYS A 424 3.78 -4.82 -16.75
N PHE A 425 4.92 -4.71 -16.06
CA PHE A 425 4.90 -4.55 -14.62
C PHE A 425 4.25 -3.22 -14.26
N VAL A 426 3.38 -3.22 -13.25
CA VAL A 426 2.78 -2.04 -12.64
C VAL A 426 3.27 -1.98 -11.20
N ALA A 427 3.78 -0.82 -10.78
CA ALA A 427 4.08 -0.53 -9.38
C ALA A 427 3.12 0.56 -8.89
N MET A 428 2.54 0.36 -7.71
CA MET A 428 1.61 1.30 -7.08
C MET A 428 2.07 1.64 -5.66
N TYR A 429 2.17 2.93 -5.35
CA TYR A 429 2.68 3.44 -4.06
C TYR A 429 2.24 4.89 -3.84
N CYS A 430 2.43 5.44 -2.64
CA CYS A 430 2.28 6.87 -2.36
C CYS A 430 3.59 7.64 -2.57
N ASN A 431 3.54 8.76 -3.28
CA ASN A 431 4.70 9.63 -3.51
C ASN A 431 4.92 10.63 -2.33
N GLY A 432 5.84 11.58 -2.49
CA GLY A 432 6.21 12.54 -1.44
C GLY A 432 5.13 13.55 -1.09
N SER A 433 4.12 13.72 -1.96
CA SER A 433 2.91 14.50 -1.70
C SER A 433 1.78 13.64 -1.13
N ASN A 434 2.09 12.39 -0.79
CA ASN A 434 1.15 11.38 -0.31
C ASN A 434 0.02 11.07 -1.31
N ASN A 435 0.28 11.27 -2.60
CA ASN A 435 -0.64 10.89 -3.68
C ASN A 435 -0.38 9.43 -4.08
N VAL A 436 -1.43 8.65 -4.34
CA VAL A 436 -1.31 7.33 -4.96
C VAL A 436 -0.88 7.50 -6.41
N VAL A 437 0.24 6.91 -6.77
CA VAL A 437 0.80 6.93 -8.11
C VAL A 437 1.00 5.51 -8.62
N MET A 438 0.93 5.35 -9.94
CA MET A 438 1.34 4.15 -10.65
C MET A 438 2.53 4.43 -11.57
N ARG A 439 3.40 3.42 -11.76
CA ARG A 439 4.43 3.39 -12.80
C ARG A 439 4.33 2.08 -13.56
N THR A 440 4.81 2.06 -14.80
CA THR A 440 4.89 0.84 -15.61
C THR A 440 6.31 0.57 -16.08
N ALA A 441 6.64 -0.70 -16.30
CA ALA A 441 7.94 -1.11 -16.84
C ALA A 441 7.83 -2.40 -17.67
N PRO A 442 8.66 -2.58 -18.71
CA PRO A 442 8.72 -3.82 -19.47
C PRO A 442 9.40 -4.96 -18.69
N ALA A 443 10.23 -4.64 -17.70
CA ALA A 443 10.89 -5.61 -16.83
C ALA A 443 10.87 -5.12 -15.36
N ALA A 444 11.02 -6.04 -14.40
CA ALA A 444 11.00 -5.71 -12.98
C ALA A 444 12.08 -4.67 -12.59
N GLN A 445 13.25 -4.74 -13.22
CA GLN A 445 14.34 -3.78 -13.03
C GLN A 445 14.16 -2.44 -13.78
N GLY A 446 13.09 -2.29 -14.57
CA GLY A 446 12.85 -1.12 -15.39
C GLY A 446 13.25 -1.29 -16.87
N PRO A 447 13.38 -0.18 -17.62
CA PRO A 447 13.17 1.20 -17.15
C PRO A 447 11.72 1.44 -16.71
N TRP A 448 11.54 2.12 -15.57
CA TRP A 448 10.23 2.49 -15.06
C TRP A 448 9.78 3.83 -15.64
N SER A 449 8.51 3.93 -16.04
CA SER A 449 7.88 5.16 -16.53
C SER A 449 7.92 6.28 -15.49
N SER A 450 7.67 7.52 -15.91
CA SER A 450 7.25 8.58 -14.99
C SER A 450 6.00 8.16 -14.21
N PRO A 451 5.80 8.68 -12.98
CA PRO A 451 4.63 8.34 -12.18
C PRO A 451 3.38 8.98 -12.76
N ARG A 452 2.29 8.22 -12.87
CA ARG A 452 0.95 8.71 -13.15
C ARG A 452 0.15 8.74 -11.86
N THR A 453 -0.40 9.89 -11.49
CA THR A 453 -1.23 10.02 -10.29
C THR A 453 -2.61 9.43 -10.51
N LEU A 454 -3.07 8.62 -9.55
CA LEU A 454 -4.39 7.98 -9.54
C LEU A 454 -5.34 8.59 -8.51
N VAL A 455 -4.79 8.96 -7.34
CA VAL A 455 -5.53 9.60 -6.24
C VAL A 455 -4.64 10.66 -5.62
N THR A 456 -5.17 11.86 -5.42
CA THR A 456 -4.45 12.92 -4.70
C THR A 456 -4.79 12.89 -3.21
N SER A 457 -3.85 13.35 -2.38
CA SER A 457 -4.10 13.59 -0.96
C SER A 457 -5.15 14.68 -0.72
N LYS A 458 -5.54 15.47 -1.74
CA LYS A 458 -6.64 16.43 -1.66
C LYS A 458 -8.01 15.78 -1.85
N GLN A 459 -8.10 14.79 -2.74
CA GLN A 459 -9.33 14.02 -2.94
C GLN A 459 -9.69 13.22 -1.68
N LEU A 460 -8.68 12.75 -0.94
CA LEU A 460 -8.83 12.02 0.32
C LEU A 460 -7.92 12.63 1.41
N PRO A 461 -8.33 13.75 2.03
CA PRO A 461 -7.50 14.54 2.96
C PRO A 461 -7.24 13.87 4.30
N GLY A 462 -7.95 12.78 4.59
CA GLY A 462 -7.83 11.99 5.81
C GLY A 462 -6.52 11.20 5.95
N GLY A 463 -5.57 11.36 5.02
CA GLY A 463 -4.26 10.71 5.06
C GLY A 463 -4.28 9.30 4.46
N ILE A 464 -4.18 9.21 3.15
CA ILE A 464 -4.11 7.93 2.43
C ILE A 464 -2.71 7.31 2.45
N TYR A 465 -2.60 5.99 2.52
CA TYR A 465 -1.31 5.30 2.45
C TYR A 465 -1.47 3.82 2.09
N ALA A 466 -0.35 3.20 1.71
CA ALA A 466 -0.23 1.77 1.48
C ALA A 466 -1.23 1.20 0.47
N PRO A 467 -1.16 1.62 -0.81
CA PRO A 467 -1.99 1.04 -1.85
C PRO A 467 -1.48 -0.37 -2.26
N PHE A 468 -2.31 -1.40 -2.07
CA PHE A 468 -1.98 -2.77 -2.51
C PHE A 468 -2.96 -3.27 -3.56
N MET A 469 -2.47 -3.56 -4.76
CA MET A 469 -3.29 -4.09 -5.85
C MET A 469 -3.85 -5.48 -5.54
N HIS A 470 -5.09 -5.71 -5.92
CA HIS A 470 -5.76 -7.00 -5.79
C HIS A 470 -5.16 -7.99 -6.80
N PRO A 471 -4.74 -9.20 -6.36
CA PRO A 471 -3.96 -10.11 -7.21
C PRO A 471 -4.72 -10.59 -8.45
N TRP A 472 -6.05 -10.65 -8.36
CA TRP A 472 -6.93 -11.15 -9.42
C TRP A 472 -7.33 -10.11 -10.45
N THR A 473 -6.94 -8.85 -10.28
CA THR A 473 -7.31 -7.77 -11.20
C THR A 473 -6.07 -7.41 -12.01
N THR A 474 -5.81 -8.14 -13.10
CA THR A 474 -4.68 -7.91 -14.03
C THR A 474 -5.13 -7.26 -15.35
N GLY A 475 -6.43 -7.00 -15.50
CA GLY A 475 -7.04 -6.42 -16.70
C GLY A 475 -6.96 -4.89 -16.74
N LYS A 476 -7.88 -4.29 -17.50
CA LYS A 476 -8.04 -2.83 -17.57
C LYS A 476 -8.53 -2.25 -16.25
N ASP A 477 -9.43 -2.95 -15.58
CA ASP A 477 -9.91 -2.61 -14.25
C ASP A 477 -8.94 -3.13 -13.19
N LEU A 478 -8.45 -2.21 -12.36
CA LEU A 478 -7.60 -2.53 -11.21
C LEU A 478 -8.36 -2.20 -9.94
N TYR A 479 -8.43 -3.16 -9.03
CA TYR A 479 -8.88 -2.94 -7.67
C TYR A 479 -7.68 -2.96 -6.73
N PHE A 480 -7.71 -2.15 -5.69
CA PHE A 480 -6.63 -2.08 -4.71
C PHE A 480 -7.16 -1.67 -3.34
N SER A 481 -6.51 -2.16 -2.29
CA SER A 481 -6.75 -1.66 -0.94
C SER A 481 -6.03 -0.32 -0.74
N LEU A 482 -6.60 0.57 0.06
CA LEU A 482 -5.98 1.84 0.43
C LEU A 482 -6.31 2.18 1.87
N SER A 483 -5.30 2.37 2.71
CA SER A 483 -5.52 2.75 4.12
C SER A 483 -5.86 4.24 4.22
N LEU A 484 -6.80 4.58 5.11
CA LEU A 484 -7.13 5.96 5.46
C LEU A 484 -6.86 6.20 6.96
N TRP A 485 -5.97 7.13 7.27
CA TRP A 485 -5.49 7.40 8.63
C TRP A 485 -6.58 7.94 9.56
N SER A 486 -7.33 8.96 9.13
CA SER A 486 -8.41 9.60 9.92
C SER A 486 -9.48 8.61 10.39
N ALA A 487 -9.84 7.63 9.57
CA ALA A 487 -10.72 6.54 9.97
C ALA A 487 -9.95 5.43 10.70
N TYR A 488 -8.68 5.20 10.36
CA TYR A 488 -7.95 3.98 10.69
C TYR A 488 -8.64 2.71 10.17
N SER A 489 -9.05 2.77 8.90
CA SER A 489 -9.69 1.70 8.14
C SER A 489 -9.09 1.57 6.75
N VAL A 490 -9.34 0.43 6.10
CA VAL A 490 -8.90 0.12 4.75
C VAL A 490 -10.08 0.17 3.78
N MET A 491 -9.90 0.93 2.72
CA MET A 491 -10.85 1.08 1.61
C MET A 491 -10.53 0.08 0.51
N LEU A 492 -11.55 -0.40 -0.20
CA LEU A 492 -11.43 -0.95 -1.54
C LEU A 492 -11.62 0.19 -2.54
N MET A 493 -10.64 0.34 -3.43
CA MET A 493 -10.62 1.34 -4.48
C MET A 493 -10.64 0.64 -5.84
N HIS A 494 -11.18 1.32 -6.85
CA HIS A 494 -11.20 0.87 -8.23
C HIS A 494 -10.63 1.96 -9.14
N THR A 495 -9.79 1.61 -10.09
CA THR A 495 -9.31 2.53 -11.13
C THR A 495 -9.31 1.83 -12.49
N VAL A 496 -9.61 2.60 -13.53
CA VAL A 496 -9.61 2.12 -14.92
C VAL A 496 -8.31 2.56 -15.59
N LEU A 497 -7.54 1.60 -16.06
CA LEU A 497 -6.34 1.83 -16.87
C LEU A 497 -6.74 2.43 -18.24
N PRO A 498 -5.88 3.25 -18.86
CA PRO A 498 -6.24 3.99 -20.07
C PRO A 498 -6.32 3.12 -21.32
#